data_AF-A0A8J4H6U6-F1
#
_entry.id   AF-A0A8J4H6U6-F1
#
_cell.length_a   1.000
_cell.length_b   1.000
_cell.length_c   1.000
_cell.angle_alpha   90.00
_cell.angle_beta   90.00
_cell.angle_gamma   90.00
#
_symmetry.space_group_name_H-M   'P 1'
#
loop_
_entity.id
_entity.type
_entity.pdbx_description
1 polymer ?
#
loop_
_entity_poly.entity_id
_entity_poly.type
_entity_poly.pdbx_seq_one_letter_code
_entity_poly.pdbx_strand_id
1 'polypeptide(L)'
;MATIPRYPQRFLDEHAAWHRNMSMNARAGDGIEFLRFHRDFMRKSLRWYNKQGLSRRRVAPWPSIPLDIKRHPRWTPGLQAAEDRVTRNLGSFSSADELGRFLLTSFLHDTVHVIGAEVYDDPDFGQIDLAPRSTLFYNWHGLIDRWWEQRE
;
A
#
# COMPACT_ATOMS: atom_id res chain seq x y z
N MET A 1 18.35 -2.29 -5.41
CA MET A 1 17.90 -1.35 -4.37
C MET A 1 16.69 -0.55 -4.83
N ALA A 2 15.59 -0.66 -4.10
CA ALA A 2 14.32 0.01 -4.37
C ALA A 2 14.18 1.38 -3.68
N THR A 3 15.15 1.84 -2.88
CA THR A 3 15.12 3.17 -2.24
C THR A 3 15.20 4.32 -3.25
N ILE A 4 14.40 5.36 -3.01
CA ILE A 4 14.33 6.59 -3.79
C ILE A 4 15.35 7.59 -3.23
N PRO A 5 16.32 8.06 -4.04
CA PRO A 5 17.35 8.97 -3.56
C PRO A 5 16.77 10.34 -3.22
N ARG A 6 17.30 10.95 -2.15
CA ARG A 6 16.92 12.31 -1.69
C ARG A 6 15.43 12.49 -1.43
N TYR A 7 14.76 11.42 -0.99
CA TYR A 7 13.34 11.48 -0.66
C TYR A 7 13.07 12.53 0.43
N PRO A 8 12.09 13.44 0.26
CA PRO A 8 11.88 14.55 1.19
C PRO A 8 11.41 14.06 2.56
N GLN A 9 12.11 14.46 3.62
CA GLN A 9 11.75 14.12 5.02
C GLN A 9 10.30 14.50 5.35
N ARG A 10 9.83 15.67 4.90
CA ARG A 10 8.45 16.12 5.11
C ARG A 10 7.38 15.12 4.65
N PHE A 11 7.65 14.31 3.63
CA PHE A 11 6.69 13.28 3.18
C PHE A 11 6.73 12.04 4.07
N LEU A 12 7.90 11.70 4.63
CA LEU A 12 7.99 10.67 5.67
C LEU A 12 7.24 11.11 6.93
N ASP A 13 7.43 12.37 7.34
CA ASP A 13 6.77 12.94 8.52
C ASP A 13 5.24 12.99 8.35
N GLU A 14 4.74 13.41 7.17
CA GLU A 14 3.30 13.43 6.84
C GLU A 14 2.68 12.03 6.93
N HIS A 15 3.34 11.03 6.32
CA HIS A 15 2.90 9.64 6.34
C HIS A 15 2.87 9.06 7.76
N ALA A 16 3.98 9.23 8.49
CA ALA A 16 4.12 8.75 9.85
C ALA A 16 3.12 9.43 10.81
N ALA A 17 2.88 10.73 10.64
CA ALA A 17 1.89 11.47 11.43
C ALA A 17 0.47 10.97 11.19
N TRP A 18 0.11 10.66 9.93
CA TRP A 18 -1.21 10.10 9.64
C TRP A 18 -1.40 8.74 10.31
N HIS A 19 -0.43 7.82 10.19
CA HIS A 19 -0.49 6.51 10.83
C HIS A 19 -0.56 6.59 12.36
N ARG A 20 0.15 7.53 13.01
CA ARG A 20 0.07 7.74 14.46
C ARG A 20 -1.29 8.24 14.94
N ASN A 21 -2.01 8.96 14.09
CA ASN A 21 -3.30 9.56 14.42
C ASN A 21 -4.51 8.70 13.98
N MET A 22 -4.28 7.66 13.18
CA MET A 22 -5.31 6.74 12.74
C MET A 22 -5.89 5.95 13.92
N SER A 23 -7.21 5.77 13.96
CA SER A 23 -7.85 4.92 14.96
C SER A 23 -7.61 3.45 14.64
N MET A 24 -7.09 2.68 15.61
CA MET A 24 -6.93 1.22 15.45
C MET A 24 -8.26 0.44 15.54
N ASN A 25 -9.39 1.12 15.79
CA ASN A 25 -10.69 0.49 15.98
C ASN A 25 -11.52 0.33 14.69
N ALA A 26 -10.96 0.66 13.51
CA ALA A 26 -11.58 0.53 12.18
C ALA A 26 -13.07 0.89 12.14
N ARG A 27 -13.37 2.12 12.59
CA ARG A 27 -14.72 2.70 12.65
C ARG A 27 -15.24 3.03 11.26
N ALA A 28 -16.55 3.21 11.14
CA ALA A 28 -17.16 3.69 9.90
C ALA A 28 -16.50 5.01 9.47
N GLY A 29 -16.00 5.07 8.24
CA GLY A 29 -15.25 6.20 7.70
C GLY A 29 -13.73 5.96 7.61
N ASP A 30 -13.16 5.11 8.47
CA ASP A 30 -11.71 4.89 8.52
C ASP A 30 -11.19 4.25 7.22
N GLY A 31 -11.99 3.40 6.58
CA GLY A 31 -11.60 2.72 5.36
C GLY A 31 -11.51 3.67 4.17
N ILE A 32 -12.50 4.54 4.01
CA ILE A 32 -12.47 5.54 2.94
C ILE A 32 -11.42 6.63 3.22
N GLU A 33 -11.15 6.96 4.48
CA GLU A 33 -10.04 7.83 4.87
C GLU A 33 -8.70 7.22 4.47
N PHE A 34 -8.45 5.95 4.81
CA PHE A 34 -7.23 5.23 4.41
C PHE A 34 -7.02 5.28 2.90
N LEU A 35 -8.05 4.94 2.12
CA LEU A 35 -7.96 4.92 0.66
C LEU A 35 -7.66 6.32 0.09
N ARG A 36 -8.37 7.34 0.56
CA ARG A 36 -8.19 8.74 0.13
C ARG A 36 -6.80 9.26 0.49
N PHE A 37 -6.38 9.06 1.73
CA PHE A 37 -5.08 9.52 2.22
C PHE A 37 -3.95 8.97 1.33
N HIS A 38 -3.92 7.65 1.11
CA HIS A 38 -2.85 7.04 0.32
C HIS A 38 -2.87 7.45 -1.15
N ARG A 39 -4.05 7.56 -1.77
CA ARG A 39 -4.20 8.10 -3.14
C ARG A 39 -3.64 9.52 -3.24
N ASP A 40 -4.02 10.42 -2.34
CA ASP A 40 -3.58 11.82 -2.37
C ASP A 40 -2.11 11.98 -2.00
N PHE A 41 -1.63 11.22 -1.02
CA PHE A 41 -0.22 11.17 -0.64
C PHE A 41 0.64 10.70 -1.80
N MET A 42 0.31 9.57 -2.44
CA MET A 42 1.01 9.09 -3.64
C MET A 42 1.04 10.14 -4.74
N ARG A 43 -0.08 10.81 -5.01
CA ARG A 43 -0.14 11.90 -6.00
C ARG A 43 0.80 13.05 -5.66
N LYS A 44 0.88 13.47 -4.39
CA LYS A 44 1.83 14.51 -3.93
C LYS A 44 3.28 14.07 -4.11
N SER A 45 3.62 12.88 -3.63
CA SER A 45 4.99 12.34 -3.66
C SER A 45 5.45 12.05 -5.09
N LEU A 46 4.60 11.48 -5.94
CA LEU A 46 4.91 11.21 -7.35
C LEU A 46 5.06 12.49 -8.17
N ARG A 47 4.34 13.58 -7.84
CA ARG A 47 4.58 14.90 -8.46
C ARG A 47 5.99 15.41 -8.17
N TRP A 48 6.49 15.24 -6.94
CA TRP A 48 7.88 15.57 -6.61
C TRP A 48 8.86 14.62 -7.32
N TYR A 49 8.61 13.31 -7.26
CA TYR A 49 9.45 12.27 -7.89
C TYR A 49 9.67 12.53 -9.37
N ASN A 50 8.60 12.86 -10.11
CA ASN A 50 8.66 13.16 -11.53
C ASN A 50 9.51 14.41 -11.83
N LYS A 51 9.48 15.43 -10.97
CA LYS A 51 10.33 16.62 -11.11
C LYS A 51 11.82 16.34 -10.91
N GLN A 52 12.17 15.22 -10.26
CA GLN A 52 13.57 14.79 -10.12
C GLN A 52 14.10 14.05 -11.36
N GLY A 53 13.28 13.83 -12.40
CA GLY A 53 13.68 13.08 -13.60
C GLY A 53 13.85 11.58 -13.35
N LEU A 54 13.33 11.06 -12.24
CA LEU A 54 13.43 9.64 -11.89
C LEU A 54 12.48 8.78 -12.75
N SER A 55 12.88 7.52 -13.00
CA SER A 55 12.14 6.63 -13.89
C SER A 55 10.76 6.25 -13.32
N ARG A 56 9.69 6.61 -14.04
CA ARG A 56 8.31 6.26 -13.68
C ARG A 56 8.05 4.75 -13.67
N ARG A 57 8.85 3.96 -14.40
CA ARG A 57 8.71 2.49 -14.45
C ARG A 57 8.94 1.85 -13.09
N ARG A 58 9.81 2.45 -12.24
CA ARG A 58 10.15 1.91 -10.92
C ARG A 58 8.99 2.01 -9.92
N VAL A 59 8.12 3.01 -10.09
CA VAL A 59 6.98 3.31 -9.22
C VAL A 59 5.64 2.98 -9.88
N ALA A 60 5.66 2.21 -10.97
CA ALA A 60 4.45 1.81 -11.67
C ALA A 60 3.64 0.84 -10.79
N PRO A 61 2.33 1.00 -10.64
CA PRO A 61 1.55 0.12 -9.78
C PRO A 61 1.67 -1.35 -10.23
N TRP A 62 1.81 -2.27 -9.27
CA TRP A 62 1.84 -3.69 -9.58
C TRP A 62 0.54 -4.11 -10.27
N PRO A 63 0.60 -5.06 -11.23
CA PRO A 63 -0.61 -5.62 -11.83
C PRO A 63 -1.32 -6.62 -10.90
N SER A 64 -0.59 -7.23 -9.98
CA SER A 64 -1.06 -8.13 -8.92
C SER A 64 0.02 -8.22 -7.84
N ILE A 65 -0.30 -8.75 -6.66
CA ILE A 65 0.73 -9.02 -5.65
C ILE A 65 1.77 -9.98 -6.27
N PRO A 66 3.08 -9.66 -6.20
CA PRO A 66 4.13 -10.49 -6.79
C PRO A 66 4.12 -11.94 -6.29
N LEU A 67 4.39 -12.89 -7.18
CA LEU A 67 4.38 -14.31 -6.84
C LEU A 67 5.46 -14.67 -5.79
N ASP A 68 6.58 -13.95 -5.77
CA ASP A 68 7.64 -14.17 -4.79
C ASP A 68 7.17 -13.84 -3.36
N ILE A 69 6.32 -12.82 -3.20
CA ILE A 69 5.64 -12.52 -1.93
C ILE A 69 4.67 -13.65 -1.56
N LYS A 70 3.90 -14.16 -2.53
CA LYS A 70 2.91 -15.23 -2.28
C LYS A 70 3.51 -16.61 -2.00
N ARG A 71 4.75 -16.85 -2.47
CA ARG A 71 5.50 -18.09 -2.21
C ARG A 71 6.22 -18.07 -0.86
N HIS A 72 6.26 -16.92 -0.20
CA HIS A 72 6.90 -16.79 1.09
C HIS A 72 6.19 -17.68 2.14
N PRO A 73 6.92 -18.37 3.05
CA PRO A 73 6.30 -19.27 4.05
C PRO A 73 5.27 -18.60 4.98
N ARG A 74 5.37 -17.27 5.15
CA ARG A 74 4.41 -16.46 5.93
C ARG A 74 3.12 -16.14 5.17
N TRP A 75 3.04 -16.45 3.87
CA TRP A 75 1.82 -16.31 3.09
C TRP A 75 0.85 -17.44 3.41
N THR A 76 -0.13 -17.16 4.28
CA THR A 76 -1.08 -18.14 4.79
C THR A 76 -2.30 -18.30 3.88
N PRO A 77 -3.08 -19.39 4.03
CA PRO A 77 -4.37 -19.52 3.35
C PRO A 77 -5.35 -18.37 3.63
N GLY A 78 -5.28 -17.75 4.82
CA GLY A 78 -6.09 -16.58 5.15
C GLY A 78 -5.73 -15.35 4.32
N LEU A 79 -4.43 -15.11 4.07
CA LEU A 79 -3.97 -14.04 3.17
C LEU A 79 -4.37 -14.31 1.72
N GLN A 80 -4.29 -15.57 1.28
CA GLN A 80 -4.79 -15.95 -0.03
C GLN A 80 -6.29 -15.69 -0.17
N ALA A 81 -7.10 -16.07 0.82
CA ALA A 81 -8.52 -15.80 0.83
C ALA A 81 -8.83 -14.29 0.84
N ALA A 82 -8.01 -13.49 1.54
CA ALA A 82 -8.15 -12.04 1.55
C ALA A 82 -7.85 -11.42 0.19
N GLU A 83 -6.77 -11.84 -0.48
CA GLU A 83 -6.47 -11.42 -1.85
C GLU A 83 -7.58 -11.86 -2.82
N ASP A 84 -8.04 -13.12 -2.72
CA ASP A 84 -9.09 -13.65 -3.58
C ASP A 84 -10.41 -12.86 -3.42
N ARG A 85 -10.75 -12.43 -2.19
CA ARG A 85 -11.92 -11.56 -1.96
C ARG A 85 -11.79 -10.24 -2.72
N VAL A 86 -10.62 -9.60 -2.68
CA VAL A 86 -10.39 -8.32 -3.37
C VAL A 86 -10.32 -8.50 -4.89
N THR A 87 -9.68 -9.56 -5.37
CA THR A 87 -9.38 -9.73 -6.81
C THR A 87 -10.47 -10.47 -7.59
N ARG A 88 -11.26 -11.31 -6.94
CA ARG A 88 -12.29 -12.14 -7.59
C ARG A 88 -13.71 -11.82 -7.13
N ASN A 89 -13.85 -11.21 -5.96
CA ASN A 89 -15.15 -10.90 -5.38
C ASN A 89 -15.22 -9.44 -4.89
N LEU A 90 -14.67 -8.52 -5.67
CA LEU A 90 -14.62 -7.09 -5.33
C LEU A 90 -16.02 -6.50 -5.08
N GLY A 91 -17.03 -7.00 -5.80
CA GLY A 91 -18.44 -6.63 -5.59
C GLY A 91 -19.02 -7.04 -4.23
N SER A 92 -18.33 -7.88 -3.45
CA SER A 92 -18.76 -8.24 -2.09
C SER A 92 -18.61 -7.12 -1.07
N PHE A 93 -17.92 -6.03 -1.40
CA PHE A 93 -17.81 -4.85 -0.54
C PHE A 93 -18.95 -3.87 -0.83
N SER A 94 -19.83 -3.67 0.14
CA SER A 94 -21.00 -2.77 0.07
C SER A 94 -20.63 -1.30 -0.14
N SER A 95 -19.46 -0.88 0.33
CA SER A 95 -18.93 0.49 0.15
C SER A 95 -17.40 0.50 -0.03
N ALA A 96 -16.86 1.62 -0.54
CA ALA A 96 -15.41 1.83 -0.58
C ALA A 96 -14.82 1.87 0.85
N ASP A 97 -15.62 2.36 1.81
CA ASP A 97 -15.26 2.29 3.22
C ASP A 97 -15.11 0.85 3.71
N GLU A 98 -16.00 -0.06 3.32
CA GLU A 98 -15.87 -1.47 3.68
C GLU A 98 -14.62 -2.11 3.06
N LEU A 99 -14.31 -1.82 1.79
CA LEU A 99 -13.07 -2.27 1.16
C LEU A 99 -11.84 -1.76 1.91
N GLY A 100 -11.80 -0.47 2.23
CA GLY A 100 -10.67 0.13 2.95
C GLY A 100 -10.51 -0.45 4.36
N ARG A 101 -11.60 -0.62 5.12
CA ARG A 101 -11.57 -1.26 6.44
C ARG A 101 -11.12 -2.71 6.36
N PHE A 102 -11.55 -3.45 5.34
CA PHE A 102 -11.08 -4.80 5.10
C PHE A 102 -9.56 -4.84 4.86
N LEU A 103 -9.02 -3.94 4.03
CA LEU A 103 -7.57 -3.86 3.80
C LEU A 103 -6.80 -3.53 5.09
N LEU A 104 -7.33 -2.65 5.94
CA LEU A 104 -6.76 -2.31 7.24
C LEU A 104 -6.76 -3.48 8.24
N THR A 105 -7.75 -4.37 8.18
CA THR A 105 -8.00 -5.38 9.25
C THR A 105 -7.72 -6.82 8.85
N SER A 106 -7.62 -7.12 7.56
CA SER A 106 -7.42 -8.49 7.04
C SER A 106 -5.98 -9.02 7.15
N PHE A 107 -5.08 -8.24 7.75
CA PHE A 107 -3.62 -8.45 7.75
C PHE A 107 -2.96 -8.48 6.35
N LEU A 108 -3.73 -8.46 5.26
CA LEU A 108 -3.22 -8.49 3.89
C LEU A 108 -2.29 -7.32 3.63
N HIS A 109 -2.72 -6.11 3.99
CA HIS A 109 -1.95 -4.89 3.81
C HIS A 109 -0.57 -4.96 4.47
N ASP A 110 -0.55 -5.17 5.78
CA ASP A 110 0.68 -5.14 6.57
C ASP A 110 1.59 -6.32 6.21
N THR A 111 1.03 -7.48 5.88
CA THR A 111 1.84 -8.64 5.51
C THR A 111 2.56 -8.44 4.18
N VAL A 112 1.94 -7.75 3.20
CA VAL A 112 2.61 -7.41 1.94
C VAL A 112 3.82 -6.50 2.18
N HIS A 113 3.70 -5.51 3.08
CA HIS A 113 4.85 -4.69 3.50
C HIS A 113 5.97 -5.54 4.12
N VAL A 114 5.60 -6.38 5.09
CA VAL A 114 6.56 -7.17 5.89
C VAL A 114 7.25 -8.26 5.06
N ILE A 115 6.53 -8.97 4.20
CA ILE A 115 7.11 -9.99 3.32
C ILE A 115 7.87 -9.33 2.17
N GLY A 116 7.32 -8.27 1.57
CA GLY A 116 7.98 -7.57 0.47
C GLY A 116 9.32 -6.98 0.87
N ALA A 117 9.44 -6.45 2.10
CA ALA A 117 10.70 -5.94 2.62
C ALA A 117 11.79 -7.02 2.69
N GLU A 118 11.41 -8.24 3.09
CA GLU A 118 12.31 -9.39 3.14
C GLU A 118 12.66 -9.92 1.75
N VAL A 119 11.65 -10.17 0.91
CA VAL A 119 11.81 -10.76 -0.43
C VAL A 119 12.66 -9.88 -1.35
N TYR A 120 12.53 -8.56 -1.23
CA TYR A 120 13.22 -7.60 -2.11
C TYR A 120 14.45 -6.93 -1.46
N ASP A 121 14.85 -7.36 -0.27
CA ASP A 121 15.95 -6.76 0.50
C ASP A 121 15.80 -5.23 0.60
N ASP A 122 14.60 -4.80 0.98
CA ASP A 122 14.21 -3.39 1.13
C ASP A 122 13.56 -3.15 2.50
N PRO A 123 14.36 -3.00 3.56
CA PRO A 123 13.84 -2.84 4.92
C PRO A 123 13.01 -1.57 5.11
N ASP A 124 13.13 -0.57 4.21
CA ASP A 124 12.31 0.64 4.29
C ASP A 124 10.85 0.33 4.02
N PHE A 125 10.57 -0.56 3.08
CA PHE A 125 9.20 -0.93 2.71
C PHE A 125 8.42 -1.51 3.89
N GLY A 126 9.09 -2.19 4.82
CA GLY A 126 8.48 -2.80 6.00
C GLY A 126 8.32 -1.86 7.20
N GLN A 127 8.80 -0.63 7.13
CA GLN A 127 8.78 0.33 8.23
C GLN A 127 7.83 1.48 7.93
N ILE A 128 6.78 1.67 8.74
CA ILE A 128 5.75 2.70 8.52
C ILE A 128 6.37 4.09 8.30
N ASP A 129 7.39 4.46 9.08
CA ASP A 129 8.01 5.78 9.01
C ASP A 129 8.90 5.98 7.76
N LEU A 130 9.27 4.90 7.07
CA LEU A 130 10.22 4.90 5.95
C LEU A 130 9.62 4.35 4.65
N ALA A 131 8.51 3.62 4.68
CA ALA A 131 7.94 2.96 3.51
C ALA A 131 7.79 3.89 2.29
N PRO A 132 7.36 5.17 2.43
CA PRO A 132 7.25 6.06 1.28
C PRO A 132 8.54 6.33 0.49
N ARG A 133 9.73 6.10 1.06
CA ARG A 133 11.00 6.22 0.32
C ARG A 133 11.38 4.95 -0.44
N SER A 134 10.66 3.85 -0.28
CA SER A 134 10.78 2.67 -1.15
C SER A 134 9.94 2.82 -2.41
N THR A 135 10.43 2.37 -3.57
CA THR A 135 9.59 2.28 -4.77
C THR A 135 8.45 1.27 -4.61
N LEU A 136 8.64 0.23 -3.78
CA LEU A 136 7.65 -0.83 -3.52
C LEU A 136 6.38 -0.28 -2.89
N PHE A 137 6.47 0.79 -2.09
CA PHE A 137 5.31 1.51 -1.57
C PHE A 137 4.36 1.98 -2.68
N TYR A 138 4.89 2.60 -3.73
CA TYR A 138 4.08 3.07 -4.85
C TYR A 138 3.56 1.92 -5.71
N ASN A 139 4.34 0.85 -5.84
CA ASN A 139 3.89 -0.33 -6.55
C ASN A 139 2.69 -0.98 -5.85
N TRP A 140 2.77 -1.13 -4.53
CA TRP A 140 1.75 -1.73 -3.68
C TRP A 140 0.51 -0.85 -3.52
N HIS A 141 0.67 0.38 -3.05
CA HIS A 141 -0.47 1.28 -2.85
C HIS A 141 -1.13 1.69 -4.17
N GLY A 142 -0.38 1.71 -5.27
CA GLY A 142 -0.99 1.89 -6.59
C GLY A 142 -1.86 0.70 -7.01
N LEU A 143 -1.54 -0.53 -6.59
CA LEU A 143 -2.40 -1.69 -6.82
C LEU A 143 -3.67 -1.60 -5.98
N ILE A 144 -3.55 -1.19 -4.71
CA ILE A 144 -4.71 -0.88 -3.86
C ILE A 144 -5.60 0.18 -4.50
N ASP A 145 -4.99 1.25 -5.03
CA ASP A 145 -5.71 2.33 -5.68
C ASP A 145 -6.53 1.83 -6.88
N ARG A 146 -5.94 0.95 -7.70
CA ARG A 146 -6.65 0.29 -8.82
C ARG A 146 -7.82 -0.58 -8.34
N TRP A 147 -7.66 -1.33 -7.26
CA TRP A 147 -8.77 -2.10 -6.70
C TRP A 147 -9.90 -1.19 -6.24
N TRP A 148 -9.59 -0.04 -5.66
CA TRP A 148 -10.61 0.94 -5.31
C TRP A 148 -11.27 1.55 -6.56
N GLU A 149 -10.51 1.94 -7.58
CA GLU A 149 -11.06 2.46 -8.86
C GLU A 149 -12.01 1.47 -9.54
N GLN A 150 -11.71 0.17 -9.52
CA GLN A 150 -12.55 -0.88 -10.12
C GLN A 150 -13.85 -1.14 -9.33
N ARG A 151 -13.94 -0.62 -8.11
CA ARG A 151 -15.08 -0.77 -7.21
C ARG A 151 -16.03 0.43 -7.27
N GLU A 152 -15.59 1.55 -7.86
CA GLU A 152 -16.46 2.69 -8.19
C GLU A 152 -17.28 2.40 -9.45
#